data_AF-T2IEN9-F1
#
_entry.id   AF-T2IEN9-F1
#
_cell.length_a   1.000
_cell.length_b   1.000
_cell.length_c   1.000
_cell.angle_alpha   90.00
_cell.angle_beta   90.00
_cell.angle_gamma   90.00
#
_symmetry.space_group_name_H-M   'P 1'
#
loop_
_entity.id
_entity.type
_entity.pdbx_description
1 polymer ?
#
loop_
_entity_poly.entity_id
_entity_poly.type
_entity_poly.pdbx_seq_one_letter_code
_entity_poly.pdbx_strand_id
1 'polypeptide(L)'
;MINESLENLIDESVNFNEIYDQIRNQRRGVLHKIIELIIDSSNDYRSQKKQIVEDVCKHFGIKNYSEIQDDFGIAYNNIPKPYLDIIRKFLWIDKIDIFGILKQLEMPAFIKFCSMLEDKQKMRILVFTAFVLIAGVAFVKWKSSTPNQSPKSSRKQPLNRRRTPVIDQSIPTAICLVVPASEAYKLSLEKSIYRDEIIELIAAASDFLCIQQTEASQLSVEIDPDQTPSPDSKLKFYLRIDIPDGKAIINEKTKYVIKRDLPPNTQGKIKELGRLTNISSISSFNRI
;
A
#
# COMPACT_ATOMS: atom_id res chain seq x y z
N MET A 1 -34.84 6.27 5.75
CA MET A 1 -34.22 4.95 5.98
C MET A 1 -32.74 4.88 5.62
N ILE A 2 -32.29 4.96 4.35
CA ILE A 2 -30.85 4.77 4.05
C ILE A 2 -30.02 6.08 4.18
N ASN A 3 -30.64 7.25 3.92
CA ASN A 3 -30.02 8.56 4.21
C ASN A 3 -29.70 8.70 5.71
N GLU A 4 -30.65 8.32 6.56
CA GLU A 4 -30.44 8.16 8.00
C GLU A 4 -29.32 7.17 8.32
N SER A 5 -29.13 6.07 7.57
CA SER A 5 -28.17 5.05 8.00
C SER A 5 -26.71 5.45 7.85
N LEU A 6 -26.33 6.30 6.89
CA LEU A 6 -24.96 6.81 6.75
C LEU A 6 -24.77 8.14 7.50
N GLU A 7 -25.80 9.00 7.49
CA GLU A 7 -25.82 10.22 8.32
C GLU A 7 -25.78 9.85 9.79
N ASN A 8 -26.59 8.92 10.27
CA ASN A 8 -26.54 8.44 11.66
C ASN A 8 -25.22 7.75 11.96
N LEU A 9 -24.61 6.98 11.05
CA LEU A 9 -23.33 6.31 11.36
C LEU A 9 -22.18 7.32 11.46
N ILE A 10 -22.16 8.35 10.60
CA ILE A 10 -21.17 9.43 10.67
C ILE A 10 -21.46 10.36 11.86
N ASP A 11 -22.72 10.73 12.09
CA ASP A 11 -23.16 11.62 13.18
C ASP A 11 -23.15 10.93 14.57
N GLU A 12 -23.31 9.60 14.66
CA GLU A 12 -23.19 8.81 15.91
C GLU A 12 -21.74 8.43 16.23
N SER A 13 -20.88 8.22 15.22
CA SER A 13 -19.47 7.82 15.46
C SER A 13 -18.48 8.98 15.51
N VAL A 14 -18.84 10.14 14.92
CA VAL A 14 -17.96 11.31 14.83
C VAL A 14 -18.81 12.58 14.95
N ASN A 15 -18.37 13.57 15.73
CA ASN A 15 -19.06 14.86 15.82
C ASN A 15 -18.84 15.69 14.52
N PHE A 16 -19.44 15.26 13.41
CA PHE A 16 -19.15 15.75 12.06
C PHE A 16 -19.31 17.27 11.95
N ASN A 17 -20.35 17.84 12.56
CA ASN A 17 -20.58 19.29 12.50
C ASN A 17 -19.45 20.08 13.20
N GLU A 18 -18.94 19.59 14.33
CA GLU A 18 -17.82 20.21 15.05
C GLU A 18 -16.50 20.14 14.25
N ILE A 19 -16.27 19.01 13.57
CA ILE A 19 -15.12 18.86 12.68
C ILE A 19 -15.28 19.75 11.45
N TYR A 20 -16.47 19.75 10.84
CA TYR A 20 -16.78 20.51 9.63
C TYR A 20 -16.51 21.99 9.80
N ASP A 21 -16.93 22.59 10.92
CA ASP A 21 -16.70 24.01 11.18
C ASP A 21 -15.21 24.38 11.22
N GLN A 22 -14.36 23.45 11.64
CA GLN A 22 -12.91 23.66 11.71
C GLN A 22 -12.20 23.44 10.37
N ILE A 23 -12.80 22.67 9.45
CA ILE A 23 -12.17 22.30 8.16
C ILE A 23 -12.83 22.95 6.93
N ARG A 24 -14.00 23.58 7.06
CA ARG A 24 -14.75 24.13 5.91
C ARG A 24 -13.97 25.15 5.06
N ASN A 25 -12.99 25.83 5.67
CA ASN A 25 -12.14 26.80 5.00
C ASN A 25 -10.74 26.25 4.64
N GLN A 26 -10.45 25.00 5.01
CA GLN A 26 -9.15 24.36 4.78
C GLN A 26 -9.04 23.94 3.31
N ARG A 27 -8.00 24.40 2.62
CA ARG A 27 -7.79 24.11 1.19
C ARG A 27 -6.76 23.02 0.90
N ARG A 28 -5.86 22.74 1.84
CA ARG A 28 -4.76 21.76 1.71
C ARG A 28 -4.58 20.97 2.99
N GLY A 29 -4.10 19.73 2.88
CA GLY A 29 -3.92 18.82 4.01
C GLY A 29 -5.22 18.57 4.77
N VAL A 30 -6.35 18.51 4.05
CA VAL A 30 -7.68 18.43 4.67
C VAL A 30 -7.83 17.12 5.42
N LEU A 31 -7.47 16.00 4.79
CA LEU A 31 -7.54 14.67 5.42
C LEU A 31 -6.59 14.56 6.62
N HIS A 32 -5.38 15.12 6.52
CA HIS A 32 -4.45 15.21 7.66
C HIS A 32 -5.08 15.95 8.84
N LYS A 33 -5.70 17.11 8.58
CA LYS A 33 -6.31 17.93 9.62
C LYS A 33 -7.51 17.22 10.26
N ILE A 34 -8.32 16.52 9.47
CA ILE A 34 -9.43 15.72 9.99
C ILE A 34 -8.93 14.63 10.94
N ILE A 35 -7.86 13.90 10.58
CA ILE A 35 -7.28 12.85 11.41
C ILE A 35 -6.78 13.41 12.74
N GLU A 36 -6.11 14.57 12.72
CA GLU A 36 -5.73 15.29 13.95
C GLU A 36 -6.95 15.57 14.83
N LEU A 37 -8.01 16.15 14.25
CA LEU A 37 -9.22 16.53 15.00
C LEU A 37 -9.95 15.32 15.62
N ILE A 38 -10.03 14.20 14.91
CA ILE A 38 -10.66 12.96 15.43
C ILE A 38 -9.83 12.37 16.57
N ILE A 39 -8.50 12.37 16.45
CA ILE A 39 -7.62 11.83 17.51
C ILE A 39 -7.55 12.80 18.70
N ASP A 40 -7.61 14.11 18.45
CA ASP A 40 -7.62 15.15 19.48
C ASP A 40 -8.91 15.18 20.29
N SER A 41 -10.06 14.89 19.69
CA SER A 41 -11.34 14.78 20.40
C SER A 41 -11.47 13.47 21.18
N SER A 42 -10.67 12.44 20.85
CA SER A 42 -10.69 11.16 21.57
C SER A 42 -9.91 11.19 22.90
N ASN A 43 -10.53 10.67 23.96
CA ASN A 43 -9.93 10.53 25.28
C ASN A 43 -8.96 9.34 25.38
N ASP A 44 -9.10 8.33 24.51
CA ASP A 44 -8.33 7.07 24.56
C ASP A 44 -6.85 7.25 24.22
N TYR A 45 -6.49 8.37 23.58
CA TYR A 45 -5.17 8.56 22.97
C TYR A 45 -4.31 9.63 23.64
N ARG A 46 -4.72 10.17 24.80
CA ARG A 46 -4.16 11.39 25.44
C ARG A 46 -2.63 11.49 25.44
N SER A 47 -1.90 10.41 25.68
CA SER A 47 -0.43 10.43 25.77
C SER A 47 0.29 10.06 24.47
N GLN A 48 -0.43 9.64 23.42
CA GLN A 48 0.13 9.11 22.17
C GLN A 48 -0.49 9.72 20.90
N LYS A 49 -1.32 10.77 21.03
CA LYS A 49 -2.05 11.41 19.92
C LYS A 49 -1.17 11.70 18.71
N LYS A 50 -0.06 12.42 18.94
CA LYS A 50 0.89 12.78 17.90
C LYS A 50 1.48 11.56 17.18
N GLN A 51 1.84 10.52 17.94
CA GLN A 51 2.38 9.29 17.37
C GLN A 51 1.33 8.56 16.51
N ILE A 52 0.07 8.55 16.92
CA ILE A 52 -1.00 7.88 16.15
C ILE A 52 -1.31 8.65 14.87
N VAL A 53 -1.37 9.99 14.93
CA VAL A 53 -1.49 10.84 13.73
C VAL A 53 -0.33 10.56 12.77
N GLU A 54 0.90 10.56 13.28
CA GLU A 54 2.10 10.27 12.48
C GLU A 54 2.08 8.86 11.89
N ASP A 55 1.68 7.85 12.66
CA ASP A 55 1.60 6.46 12.20
C ASP A 55 0.55 6.31 11.10
N VAL A 56 -0.66 6.86 11.30
CA VAL A 56 -1.73 6.82 10.29
C VAL A 56 -1.30 7.57 9.04
N CYS A 57 -0.81 8.80 9.18
CA CYS A 57 -0.42 9.62 8.03
C CYS A 57 0.75 9.00 7.25
N LYS A 58 1.76 8.48 7.95
CA LYS A 58 2.90 7.79 7.33
C LYS A 58 2.45 6.50 6.64
N HIS A 59 1.57 5.72 7.25
CA HIS A 59 1.11 4.45 6.69
C HIS A 59 0.33 4.65 5.38
N PHE A 60 -0.50 5.70 5.30
CA PHE A 60 -1.33 5.96 4.12
C PHE A 60 -0.77 7.05 3.19
N GLY A 61 0.44 7.56 3.45
CA GLY A 61 1.07 8.60 2.63
C GLY A 61 0.38 9.96 2.66
N ILE A 62 -0.37 10.26 3.72
CA ILE A 62 -1.12 11.51 3.90
C ILE A 62 -0.14 12.63 4.28
N LYS A 63 -0.21 13.76 3.58
CA LYS A 63 0.63 14.93 3.84
C LYS A 63 -0.22 16.09 4.32
N ASN A 64 0.32 16.88 5.24
CA ASN A 64 -0.33 18.10 5.75
C ASN A 64 -0.42 19.24 4.72
N TYR A 65 0.15 19.06 3.53
CA TYR A 65 0.07 19.99 2.40
C TYR A 65 -0.54 19.37 1.14
N SER A 66 -1.11 18.15 1.21
CA SER A 66 -1.77 17.49 0.09
C SER A 66 -2.89 18.35 -0.50
N GLU A 67 -3.13 18.22 -1.80
CA GLU A 67 -4.34 18.78 -2.39
C GLU A 67 -5.54 17.87 -2.09
N ILE A 68 -6.75 18.45 -2.09
CA ILE A 68 -7.97 17.69 -1.79
C ILE A 68 -8.19 16.51 -2.76
N GLN A 69 -7.66 16.61 -3.98
CA GLN A 69 -7.70 15.55 -5.00
C GLN A 69 -6.85 14.34 -4.60
N ASP A 70 -5.67 14.58 -4.01
CA ASP A 70 -4.82 13.52 -3.49
C ASP A 70 -5.53 12.78 -2.34
N ASP A 71 -6.18 13.54 -1.46
CA ASP A 71 -6.98 13.01 -0.35
C ASP A 71 -8.15 12.13 -0.85
N PHE A 72 -8.79 12.49 -1.98
CA PHE A 72 -9.80 11.63 -2.62
C PHE A 72 -9.20 10.36 -3.25
N GLY A 73 -7.97 10.42 -3.77
CA GLY A 73 -7.25 9.23 -4.21
C GLY A 73 -7.03 8.25 -3.05
N ILE A 74 -6.71 8.77 -1.86
CA ILE A 74 -6.59 7.97 -0.63
C ILE A 74 -7.94 7.39 -0.22
N ALA A 75 -9.02 8.17 -0.27
CA ALA A 75 -10.37 7.70 0.01
C ALA A 75 -10.78 6.53 -0.91
N TYR A 76 -10.52 6.65 -2.21
CA TYR A 76 -10.82 5.60 -3.19
C TYR A 76 -10.13 4.27 -2.86
N ASN A 77 -8.85 4.33 -2.48
CA ASN A 77 -8.05 3.14 -2.24
C ASN A 77 -8.35 2.44 -0.91
N ASN A 78 -8.95 3.15 0.06
CA ASN A 78 -9.06 2.67 1.45
C ASN A 78 -10.50 2.52 1.96
N ILE A 79 -11.49 3.13 1.31
CA ILE A 79 -12.90 2.87 1.64
C ILE A 79 -13.25 1.45 1.15
N PRO A 80 -13.85 0.58 1.98
CA PRO A 80 -14.19 -0.77 1.56
C PRO A 80 -15.21 -0.77 0.41
N LYS A 81 -15.07 -1.71 -0.53
CA LYS A 81 -15.92 -1.81 -1.74
C LYS A 81 -17.44 -1.73 -1.48
N PRO A 82 -18.01 -2.39 -0.46
CA PRO A 82 -19.44 -2.27 -0.17
C PRO A 82 -19.86 -0.82 0.15
N TYR A 83 -18.99 -0.07 0.83
CA TYR A 83 -19.22 1.34 1.13
C TYR A 83 -18.97 2.23 -0.10
N LEU A 84 -17.97 1.91 -0.94
CA LEU A 84 -17.81 2.56 -2.24
C LEU A 84 -19.03 2.35 -3.13
N ASP A 85 -19.63 1.16 -3.12
CA ASP A 85 -20.83 0.85 -3.90
C ASP A 85 -22.08 1.52 -3.33
N ILE A 86 -22.18 1.69 -2.00
CA ILE A 86 -23.21 2.52 -1.36
C ILE A 86 -23.03 3.99 -1.75
N ILE A 87 -21.79 4.50 -1.73
CA ILE A 87 -21.45 5.84 -2.20
C ILE A 87 -21.83 5.97 -3.68
N ARG A 88 -21.45 5.04 -4.56
CA ARG A 88 -21.80 5.03 -5.99
C ARG A 88 -23.32 5.04 -6.25
N LYS A 89 -24.07 4.19 -5.53
CA LYS A 89 -25.54 4.10 -5.57
C LYS A 89 -26.21 5.40 -5.13
N PHE A 90 -25.74 5.96 -4.02
CA PHE A 90 -26.23 7.23 -3.48
C PHE A 90 -26.02 8.39 -4.46
N LEU A 91 -24.94 8.34 -5.24
CA LEU A 91 -24.54 9.39 -6.17
C LEU A 91 -25.15 9.24 -7.58
N TRP A 92 -26.09 8.30 -7.78
CA TRP A 92 -26.71 7.99 -9.08
C TRP A 92 -25.69 7.64 -10.18
N ILE A 93 -24.49 7.20 -9.80
CA ILE A 93 -23.41 6.84 -10.72
C ILE A 93 -23.67 5.47 -11.36
N ASP A 94 -24.56 4.66 -10.78
CA ASP A 94 -25.05 3.41 -11.38
C ASP A 94 -25.67 3.60 -12.78
N LYS A 95 -26.10 4.82 -13.13
CA LYS A 95 -26.63 5.16 -14.46
C LYS A 95 -25.56 5.62 -15.44
N ILE A 96 -24.34 5.91 -14.98
CA ILE A 96 -23.20 6.20 -15.85
C ILE A 96 -22.60 4.86 -16.19
N ASP A 97 -23.17 4.27 -17.23
CA ASP A 97 -22.81 2.95 -17.70
C ASP A 97 -21.48 3.01 -18.46
N ILE A 98 -20.38 3.08 -17.72
CA ILE A 98 -19.03 2.86 -18.25
C ILE A 98 -18.78 1.35 -18.26
N PHE A 99 -19.63 0.61 -18.98
CA PHE A 99 -19.47 -0.84 -19.22
C PHE A 99 -18.08 -1.08 -19.83
N GLY A 100 -17.17 -1.66 -19.05
CA GLY A 100 -15.97 -2.33 -19.57
C GLY A 100 -14.75 -1.47 -19.90
N ILE A 101 -14.75 -0.15 -19.72
CA ILE A 101 -13.58 0.69 -20.04
C ILE A 101 -12.70 0.89 -18.79
N LEU A 102 -11.74 -0.03 -18.63
CA LEU A 102 -10.50 0.04 -17.83
C LEU A 102 -10.64 0.50 -16.36
N LYS A 103 -10.36 -0.41 -15.42
CA LYS A 103 -10.06 -0.15 -13.99
C LYS A 103 -9.09 1.02 -13.74
N GLN A 104 -8.31 1.43 -14.74
CA GLN A 104 -7.37 2.56 -14.69
C GLN A 104 -8.07 3.94 -14.71
N LEU A 105 -9.33 4.03 -15.13
CA LEU A 105 -10.08 5.30 -15.20
C LEU A 105 -11.02 5.50 -14.00
N GLU A 106 -11.25 4.47 -13.18
CA GLU A 106 -12.17 4.54 -12.04
C GLU A 106 -11.72 5.54 -10.97
N MET A 107 -10.42 5.55 -10.63
CA MET A 107 -9.89 6.48 -9.62
C MET A 107 -9.90 7.94 -10.12
N PRO A 108 -9.40 8.29 -11.32
CA PRO A 108 -9.56 9.64 -11.86
C PRO A 108 -11.02 10.09 -11.97
N ALA A 109 -11.93 9.20 -12.38
CA ALA A 109 -13.37 9.50 -12.45
C ALA A 109 -13.96 9.78 -11.07
N PHE A 110 -13.59 8.99 -10.06
CA PHE A 110 -13.97 9.21 -8.67
C PHE A 110 -13.44 10.54 -8.13
N ILE A 111 -12.16 10.84 -8.33
CA ILE A 111 -11.55 12.11 -7.88
C ILE A 111 -12.25 13.31 -8.53
N LYS A 112 -12.48 13.24 -9.85
CA LYS A 112 -13.18 14.29 -10.60
C LYS A 112 -14.60 14.46 -10.08
N PHE A 113 -15.31 13.37 -9.85
CA PHE A 113 -16.65 13.37 -9.29
C PHE A 113 -16.68 14.02 -7.91
N CYS A 114 -15.82 13.58 -6.98
CA CYS A 114 -15.73 14.15 -5.64
C CYS A 114 -15.40 15.65 -5.67
N SER A 115 -14.57 16.07 -6.62
CA SER A 115 -14.25 17.48 -6.81
C SER A 115 -15.46 18.34 -7.26
N MET A 116 -16.45 17.73 -7.92
CA MET A 116 -17.69 18.40 -8.37
C MET A 116 -18.78 18.47 -7.28
N LEU A 117 -18.60 17.77 -6.16
CA LEU A 117 -19.57 17.79 -5.06
C LEU A 117 -19.63 19.15 -4.35
N GLU A 118 -20.71 19.36 -3.61
CA GLU A 118 -20.77 20.43 -2.62
C GLU A 118 -19.74 20.22 -1.50
N ASP A 119 -19.19 21.30 -0.96
CA ASP A 119 -18.08 21.24 -0.01
C ASP A 119 -18.44 20.45 1.26
N LYS A 120 -19.68 20.55 1.75
CA LYS A 120 -20.13 19.76 2.90
C LYS A 120 -20.07 18.25 2.63
N GLN A 121 -20.42 17.82 1.42
CA GLN A 121 -20.38 16.41 1.03
C GLN A 121 -18.94 15.92 0.82
N LYS A 122 -18.06 16.76 0.24
CA LYS A 122 -16.61 16.47 0.17
C LYS A 122 -16.06 16.17 1.57
N MET A 123 -16.38 17.03 2.53
CA MET A 123 -15.90 16.89 3.90
C MET A 123 -16.46 15.63 4.57
N ARG A 124 -17.73 15.26 4.34
CA ARG A 124 -18.30 14.00 4.85
C ARG A 124 -17.52 12.78 4.40
N ILE A 125 -17.17 12.71 3.11
CA ILE A 125 -16.38 11.61 2.54
C ILE A 125 -15.00 11.54 3.21
N LEU A 126 -14.34 12.68 3.39
CA LEU A 126 -13.01 12.72 4.01
C LEU A 126 -13.04 12.39 5.52
N VAL A 127 -14.08 12.82 6.24
CA VAL A 127 -14.29 12.45 7.66
C VAL A 127 -14.51 10.95 7.81
N PHE A 128 -15.37 10.37 6.97
CA PHE A 128 -15.59 8.93 6.95
C PHE A 128 -14.29 8.18 6.60
N THR A 129 -13.55 8.67 5.61
CA THR A 129 -12.24 8.11 5.24
C THR A 129 -11.30 8.09 6.43
N ALA A 130 -11.11 9.23 7.11
CA ALA A 130 -10.24 9.33 8.28
C ALA A 130 -10.60 8.31 9.38
N PHE A 131 -11.89 8.12 9.65
CA PHE A 131 -12.36 7.12 10.61
C PHE A 131 -11.95 5.69 10.21
N VAL A 132 -12.15 5.31 8.94
CA VAL A 132 -11.73 4.01 8.39
C VAL A 132 -10.23 3.80 8.53
N LEU A 133 -9.42 4.83 8.23
CA LEU A 133 -7.96 4.75 8.31
C LEU A 133 -7.47 4.56 9.75
N ILE A 134 -8.03 5.33 10.69
CA ILE A 134 -7.71 5.22 12.13
C ILE A 134 -8.09 3.84 12.65
N ALA A 135 -9.31 3.37 12.34
CA ALA A 135 -9.79 2.05 12.73
C ALA A 135 -8.92 0.93 12.14
N GLY A 136 -8.51 1.06 10.87
CA GLY A 136 -7.61 0.12 10.20
C GLY A 136 -6.28 -0.02 10.93
N VAL A 137 -5.63 1.09 11.28
CA VAL A 137 -4.36 1.07 12.03
C VAL A 137 -4.54 0.52 13.44
N ALA A 138 -5.61 0.89 14.15
CA ALA A 138 -5.93 0.35 15.46
C ALA A 138 -6.14 -1.17 15.43
N PHE A 139 -6.85 -1.67 14.41
CA PHE A 139 -7.09 -3.10 14.20
C PHE A 139 -5.79 -3.87 13.91
N VAL A 140 -4.91 -3.32 13.05
CA VAL A 140 -3.59 -3.91 12.78
C VAL A 140 -2.75 -3.99 14.06
N LYS A 141 -2.72 -2.91 14.86
CA LYS A 141 -2.01 -2.88 16.15
C LYS A 141 -2.59 -3.85 17.17
N TRP A 142 -3.92 -3.99 17.22
CA TRP A 142 -4.60 -4.94 18.10
C TRP A 142 -4.28 -6.39 17.70
N LYS A 143 -4.37 -6.72 16.41
CA LYS A 143 -4.05 -8.05 15.88
C LYS A 143 -2.58 -8.43 16.08
N SER A 144 -1.66 -7.47 16.05
CA SER A 144 -0.25 -7.73 16.40
C SER A 144 -0.01 -7.86 17.91
N SER A 145 -0.96 -7.41 18.75
CA SER A 145 -0.84 -7.43 20.22
C SER A 145 -1.52 -8.63 20.87
N THR A 146 -2.33 -9.41 20.14
CA THR A 146 -2.91 -10.67 20.62
C THR A 146 -1.88 -11.80 20.46
N PRO A 147 -1.27 -12.31 21.55
CA PRO A 147 -0.38 -13.43 21.47
C PRO A 147 -1.21 -14.68 21.16
N ASN A 148 -0.80 -15.45 20.14
CA ASN A 148 -1.30 -16.81 19.95
C ASN A 148 -1.10 -17.61 21.26
N GLN A 149 -2.19 -17.90 21.96
CA GLN A 149 -2.17 -18.81 23.09
C GLN A 149 -2.12 -20.25 22.58
N SER A 150 -0.98 -20.91 22.72
CA SER A 150 -0.88 -22.36 22.92
C SER A 150 0.45 -22.70 23.65
N PRO A 151 0.54 -23.84 24.35
CA PRO A 151 0.89 -23.80 25.78
C PRO A 151 2.30 -24.29 26.13
N LYS A 152 2.68 -23.96 27.38
CA LYS A 152 3.76 -24.50 28.24
C LYS A 152 5.18 -23.92 28.04
N SER A 153 5.62 -23.16 29.03
CA SER A 153 6.58 -23.65 30.04
C SER A 153 7.07 -22.50 30.93
N SER A 154 7.00 -22.74 32.22
CA SER A 154 7.32 -21.84 33.33
C SER A 154 8.82 -21.58 33.51
N ARG A 155 9.21 -20.30 33.63
CA ARG A 155 10.16 -19.85 34.67
C ARG A 155 10.09 -18.32 34.87
N LYS A 156 9.73 -17.91 36.09
CA LYS A 156 9.75 -16.51 36.56
C LYS A 156 11.19 -16.13 36.96
N GLN A 157 11.70 -14.98 36.52
CA GLN A 157 12.56 -14.00 37.24
C GLN A 157 13.19 -12.98 36.27
N PRO A 158 13.67 -11.81 36.74
CA PRO A 158 12.91 -10.62 37.08
C PRO A 158 13.11 -9.48 36.05
N LEU A 159 12.19 -8.50 36.10
CA LEU A 159 12.22 -7.25 35.33
C LEU A 159 13.58 -6.53 35.50
N ASN A 160 14.35 -6.45 34.43
CA ASN A 160 15.33 -5.39 34.23
C ASN A 160 15.01 -4.72 32.90
N ARG A 161 14.29 -3.59 32.96
CA ARG A 161 13.96 -2.73 31.81
C ARG A 161 15.25 -2.14 31.24
N ARG A 162 15.95 -2.89 30.39
CA ARG A 162 16.69 -2.28 29.29
C ARG A 162 15.67 -2.00 28.19
N ARG A 163 15.58 -0.74 27.76
CA ARG A 163 14.89 -0.35 26.52
C ARG A 163 15.44 -1.25 25.41
N THR A 164 14.67 -2.25 25.00
CA THR A 164 14.94 -2.97 23.76
C THR A 164 14.80 -1.94 22.64
N PRO A 165 15.78 -1.83 21.72
CA PRO A 165 15.54 -1.13 20.47
C PRO A 165 14.32 -1.77 19.82
N VAL A 166 13.45 -0.97 19.24
CA VAL A 166 12.40 -1.47 18.34
C VAL A 166 13.13 -2.30 17.28
N ILE A 167 13.03 -3.61 17.37
CA ILE A 167 13.52 -4.50 16.32
C ILE A 167 12.56 -4.25 15.17
N ASP A 168 12.98 -3.40 14.24
CA ASP A 168 12.31 -3.27 12.94
C ASP A 168 12.34 -4.67 12.33
N GLN A 169 11.20 -5.36 12.35
CA GLN A 169 11.13 -6.73 11.86
C GLN A 169 11.32 -6.65 10.34
N SER A 170 12.53 -6.98 9.89
CA SER A 170 12.85 -7.11 8.46
C SER A 170 11.79 -7.97 7.79
N ILE A 171 11.17 -7.47 6.72
CA ILE A 171 10.18 -8.25 5.96
C ILE A 171 10.86 -8.81 4.71
N PRO A 172 11.11 -10.13 4.65
CA PRO A 172 11.69 -10.75 3.48
C PRO A 172 10.81 -10.52 2.26
N THR A 173 11.38 -9.88 1.25
CA THR A 173 10.67 -9.41 0.06
C THR A 173 11.28 -10.03 -1.19
N ALA A 174 10.44 -10.34 -2.17
CA ALA A 174 10.83 -10.80 -3.49
C ALA A 174 10.59 -9.69 -4.51
N ILE A 175 11.61 -9.40 -5.31
CA ILE A 175 11.57 -8.50 -6.45
C ILE A 175 11.55 -9.38 -7.71
N CYS A 176 10.38 -9.49 -8.31
CA CYS A 176 10.15 -10.23 -9.55
C CYS A 176 10.25 -9.28 -10.73
N LEU A 177 11.17 -9.53 -11.67
CA LEU A 177 11.40 -8.67 -12.83
C LEU A 177 11.34 -9.47 -14.13
N VAL A 178 10.96 -8.80 -15.21
CA VAL A 178 11.10 -9.29 -16.58
C VAL A 178 12.07 -8.36 -17.30
N VAL A 179 13.26 -8.85 -17.63
CA VAL A 179 14.36 -8.06 -18.22
C VAL A 179 14.73 -8.61 -19.60
N PRO A 180 15.36 -7.81 -20.49
CA PRO A 180 15.92 -8.34 -21.72
C PRO A 180 17.11 -9.28 -21.44
N ALA A 181 17.40 -10.17 -22.39
CA ALA A 181 18.50 -11.15 -22.26
C ALA A 181 19.88 -10.49 -22.01
N SER A 182 20.09 -9.27 -22.52
CA SER A 182 21.29 -8.45 -22.30
C SER A 182 21.55 -8.07 -20.84
N GLU A 183 20.54 -8.11 -19.99
CA GLU A 183 20.70 -7.88 -18.55
C GLU A 183 20.81 -9.20 -17.79
N ALA A 184 20.14 -10.25 -18.28
CA ALA A 184 20.12 -11.57 -17.66
C ALA A 184 21.42 -12.36 -17.86
N TYR A 185 22.21 -12.10 -18.92
CA TYR A 185 23.36 -12.95 -19.28
C TYR A 185 24.47 -13.05 -18.23
N LYS A 186 24.62 -12.03 -17.36
CA LYS A 186 25.63 -12.02 -16.28
C LYS A 186 25.12 -12.60 -14.96
N LEU A 187 23.85 -13.00 -14.92
CA LEU A 187 23.18 -13.44 -13.72
C LEU A 187 23.29 -14.97 -13.58
N SER A 188 23.33 -15.42 -12.33
CA SER A 188 23.33 -16.84 -12.00
C SER A 188 22.52 -17.07 -10.73
N LEU A 189 21.92 -18.26 -10.63
CA LEU A 189 21.13 -18.65 -9.45
C LEU A 189 21.98 -18.65 -8.18
N GLU A 190 21.35 -18.32 -7.05
CA GLU A 190 21.94 -18.22 -5.71
C GLU A 190 23.10 -17.21 -5.57
N LYS A 191 23.49 -16.55 -6.66
CA LYS A 191 24.47 -15.47 -6.63
C LYS A 191 23.90 -14.29 -5.87
N SER A 192 24.75 -13.72 -5.03
CA SER A 192 24.39 -12.50 -4.34
C SER A 192 24.58 -11.29 -5.25
N ILE A 193 23.60 -10.39 -5.20
CA ILE A 193 23.54 -9.18 -6.02
C ILE A 193 23.40 -7.97 -5.11
N TYR A 194 24.16 -6.92 -5.39
CA TYR A 194 24.16 -5.72 -4.56
C TYR A 194 23.12 -4.71 -5.01
N ARG A 195 22.80 -3.76 -4.13
CA ARG A 195 21.80 -2.71 -4.34
C ARG A 195 21.87 -2.04 -5.72
N ASP A 196 23.05 -1.66 -6.17
CA ASP A 196 23.21 -0.92 -7.43
C ASP A 196 22.87 -1.80 -8.65
N GLU A 197 23.31 -3.06 -8.65
CA GLU A 197 22.91 -4.03 -9.68
C GLU A 197 21.40 -4.31 -9.65
N ILE A 198 20.78 -4.40 -8.46
CA ILE A 198 19.33 -4.54 -8.32
C ILE A 198 18.62 -3.32 -8.94
N ILE A 199 19.13 -2.11 -8.71
CA ILE A 199 18.59 -0.86 -9.25
C ILE A 199 18.69 -0.82 -10.78
N GLU A 200 19.81 -1.29 -11.35
CA GLU A 200 20.00 -1.42 -12.80
C GLU A 200 19.00 -2.41 -13.42
N LEU A 201 18.84 -3.59 -12.81
CA LEU A 201 17.86 -4.58 -13.26
C LEU A 201 16.43 -4.04 -13.18
N ILE A 202 16.08 -3.36 -12.08
CA ILE A 202 14.79 -2.67 -11.96
C ILE A 202 14.68 -1.65 -13.08
N ALA A 203 15.69 -0.82 -13.34
CA ALA A 203 15.63 0.18 -14.41
C ALA A 203 15.37 -0.45 -15.79
N ALA A 204 15.96 -1.61 -16.09
CA ALA A 204 15.84 -2.29 -17.37
C ALA A 204 14.57 -3.14 -17.55
N ALA A 205 13.86 -3.49 -16.47
CA ALA A 205 12.75 -4.45 -16.54
C ALA A 205 11.52 -3.95 -17.35
N SER A 206 10.96 -4.70 -18.29
CA SER A 206 9.69 -4.29 -18.93
C SER A 206 8.49 -4.44 -17.99
N ASP A 207 8.55 -5.43 -17.09
CA ASP A 207 7.47 -5.77 -16.17
C ASP A 207 8.08 -6.10 -14.80
N PHE A 208 7.40 -5.74 -13.71
CA PHE A 208 7.91 -5.96 -12.35
C PHE A 208 6.79 -6.16 -11.33
N LEU A 209 7.11 -6.87 -10.25
CA LEU A 209 6.24 -7.07 -9.10
C LEU A 209 7.10 -7.20 -7.83
N CYS A 210 6.75 -6.48 -6.78
CA CYS A 210 7.40 -6.58 -5.48
C CYS A 210 6.39 -7.07 -4.45
N ILE A 211 6.63 -8.23 -3.85
CA ILE A 211 5.70 -8.89 -2.90
C ILE A 211 6.50 -9.61 -1.82
N GLN A 212 5.84 -10.13 -0.80
CA GLN A 212 6.52 -10.92 0.23
C GLN A 212 7.08 -12.21 -0.37
N GLN A 213 8.21 -12.70 0.14
CA GLN A 213 8.83 -13.94 -0.35
C GLN A 213 7.90 -15.16 -0.25
N THR A 214 7.06 -15.20 0.79
CA THR A 214 6.07 -16.26 1.00
C THR A 214 5.00 -16.30 -0.10
N GLU A 215 4.58 -15.12 -0.57
CA GLU A 215 3.63 -14.97 -1.67
C GLU A 215 4.29 -15.27 -3.02
N ALA A 216 5.55 -14.83 -3.21
CA ALA A 216 6.31 -15.09 -4.43
C ALA A 216 6.56 -16.58 -4.67
N SER A 217 6.79 -17.37 -3.62
CA SER A 217 6.91 -18.82 -3.74
C SER A 217 5.61 -19.53 -4.18
N GLN A 218 4.49 -18.83 -4.23
CA GLN A 218 3.21 -19.33 -4.73
C GLN A 218 2.90 -18.82 -6.15
N LEU A 219 3.71 -17.91 -6.70
CA LEU A 219 3.55 -17.45 -8.08
C LEU A 219 3.89 -18.56 -9.05
N SER A 220 2.97 -18.84 -9.97
CA SER A 220 3.20 -19.74 -11.09
C SER A 220 3.59 -18.94 -12.32
N VAL A 221 4.87 -18.60 -12.44
CA VAL A 221 5.41 -17.95 -13.64
C VAL A 221 5.91 -19.02 -14.60
N GLU A 222 5.42 -19.01 -15.84
CA GLU A 222 5.82 -19.98 -16.84
C GLU A 222 7.15 -19.55 -17.48
N ILE A 223 8.21 -20.27 -17.09
CA ILE A 223 9.57 -20.04 -17.55
C ILE A 223 10.22 -21.30 -18.11
N ASP A 224 11.14 -21.12 -19.04
CA ASP A 224 12.08 -22.14 -19.50
C ASP A 224 13.45 -21.86 -18.86
N PRO A 225 13.86 -22.66 -17.84
CA PRO A 225 15.13 -22.46 -17.13
C PRO A 225 16.35 -22.93 -17.93
N ASP A 226 16.17 -23.79 -18.94
CA ASP A 226 17.27 -24.36 -19.72
C ASP A 226 17.74 -23.40 -20.82
N GLN A 227 16.88 -22.45 -21.22
CA GLN A 227 17.28 -21.39 -22.13
C GLN A 227 18.30 -20.44 -21.47
N THR A 228 19.53 -20.47 -21.96
CA THR A 228 20.57 -19.52 -21.53
C THR A 228 20.37 -18.13 -22.17
N PRO A 229 20.44 -17.03 -21.41
CA PRO A 229 20.42 -15.67 -21.96
C PRO A 229 21.68 -15.36 -22.78
N SER A 230 21.49 -14.75 -23.95
CA SER A 230 22.54 -14.25 -24.82
C SER A 230 22.43 -12.73 -24.97
N PRO A 231 23.55 -11.97 -24.95
CA PRO A 231 23.51 -10.51 -24.96
C PRO A 231 22.84 -9.91 -26.20
N ASP A 232 22.91 -10.58 -27.35
CA ASP A 232 22.33 -10.10 -28.61
C ASP A 232 20.85 -10.52 -28.79
N SER A 233 20.31 -11.27 -27.83
CA SER A 233 18.96 -11.82 -27.92
C SER A 233 17.89 -10.81 -27.50
N LYS A 234 16.79 -10.76 -28.25
CA LYS A 234 15.60 -9.96 -27.91
C LYS A 234 14.63 -10.69 -26.97
N LEU A 235 14.99 -11.89 -26.51
CA LEU A 235 14.15 -12.67 -25.62
C LEU A 235 14.05 -12.01 -24.25
N LYS A 236 12.90 -12.19 -23.60
CA LYS A 236 12.64 -11.71 -22.25
C LYS A 236 12.89 -12.81 -21.24
N PHE A 237 13.53 -12.44 -20.15
CA PHE A 237 13.86 -13.32 -19.05
C PHE A 237 13.15 -12.86 -17.80
N TYR A 238 12.55 -13.80 -17.09
CA TYR A 238 12.04 -13.59 -15.76
C TYR A 238 13.14 -13.87 -14.75
N LEU A 239 13.18 -13.06 -13.71
CA LEU A 239 14.07 -13.23 -12.57
C LEU A 239 13.35 -12.91 -11.27
N ARG A 240 13.73 -13.60 -10.19
CA ARG A 240 13.29 -13.32 -8.82
C ARG A 240 14.49 -13.05 -7.94
N ILE A 241 14.51 -11.88 -7.31
CA ILE A 241 15.55 -11.50 -6.33
C ILE A 241 14.92 -11.44 -4.95
N ASP A 242 15.39 -12.29 -4.05
CA ASP A 242 14.97 -12.29 -2.66
C ASP A 242 15.90 -11.39 -1.84
N ILE A 243 15.34 -10.40 -1.16
CA ILE A 243 16.04 -9.49 -0.25
C ILE A 243 15.53 -9.66 1.19
N PRO A 244 16.39 -9.51 2.21
CA PRO A 244 16.02 -9.78 3.61
C PRO A 244 15.02 -8.77 4.17
N ASP A 245 15.06 -7.52 3.68
CA ASP A 245 14.14 -6.47 4.06
C ASP A 245 13.78 -5.62 2.83
N GLY A 246 12.49 -5.56 2.53
CA GLY A 246 11.93 -4.77 1.44
C GLY A 246 10.54 -4.24 1.75
N LYS A 247 10.19 -4.09 3.02
CA LYS A 247 8.84 -3.68 3.46
C LYS A 247 8.33 -2.44 2.71
N ALA A 248 9.20 -1.47 2.48
CA ALA A 248 8.87 -0.19 1.85
C ALA A 248 8.61 -0.30 0.33
N ILE A 249 8.99 -1.40 -0.32
CA ILE A 249 8.83 -1.57 -1.77
C ILE A 249 7.75 -2.59 -2.15
N ILE A 250 7.13 -3.26 -1.17
CA ILE A 250 6.05 -4.22 -1.41
C ILE A 250 4.85 -3.50 -2.04
N ASN A 251 4.26 -4.12 -3.07
CA ASN A 251 3.10 -3.65 -3.84
C ASN A 251 3.29 -2.31 -4.57
N GLU A 252 4.50 -1.76 -4.58
CA GLU A 252 4.79 -0.52 -5.26
C GLU A 252 4.50 -0.62 -6.76
N LYS A 253 3.96 0.47 -7.30
CA LYS A 253 3.44 0.53 -8.68
C LYS A 253 4.38 1.19 -9.66
N THR A 254 5.51 1.73 -9.20
CA THR A 254 6.48 2.40 -10.05
C THR A 254 7.92 2.01 -9.72
N LYS A 255 8.75 1.84 -10.74
CA LYS A 255 10.19 1.61 -10.57
C LYS A 255 10.90 2.73 -9.83
N TYR A 256 10.44 3.97 -9.99
CA TYR A 256 11.06 5.11 -9.32
C TYR A 256 10.98 4.97 -7.80
N VAL A 257 9.79 4.65 -7.28
CA VAL A 257 9.58 4.45 -5.84
C VAL A 257 10.38 3.25 -5.35
N ILE A 258 10.36 2.13 -6.07
CA ILE A 258 11.15 0.94 -5.69
C ILE A 258 12.64 1.27 -5.60
N LYS A 259 13.22 1.95 -6.60
CA LYS A 259 14.65 2.31 -6.59
C LYS A 259 15.02 3.28 -5.47
N ARG A 260 14.13 4.23 -5.17
CA ARG A 260 14.34 5.24 -4.10
C ARG A 260 14.24 4.60 -2.72
N ASP A 261 13.24 3.74 -2.52
CA ASP A 261 12.86 3.21 -1.22
C ASP A 261 13.47 1.81 -0.95
N LEU A 262 14.24 1.28 -1.91
CA LEU A 262 15.11 0.12 -1.70
C LEU A 262 16.12 0.43 -0.59
N PRO A 263 16.14 -0.33 0.52
CA PRO A 263 16.93 0.00 1.69
C PRO A 263 18.42 0.26 1.38
N PRO A 264 19.07 1.15 2.16
CA PRO A 264 20.51 1.35 2.03
C PRO A 264 21.23 0.05 2.41
N ASN A 265 22.23 -0.34 1.63
CA ASN A 265 22.97 -1.60 1.76
C ASN A 265 22.16 -2.89 1.51
N THR A 266 21.06 -2.83 0.75
CA THR A 266 20.35 -4.05 0.33
C THR A 266 21.29 -4.98 -0.45
N GLN A 267 21.26 -6.25 -0.05
CA GLN A 267 21.89 -7.35 -0.75
C GLN A 267 20.82 -8.42 -0.99
N GLY A 268 20.70 -8.87 -2.22
CA GLY A 268 19.73 -9.87 -2.64
C GLY A 268 20.38 -11.18 -3.07
N LYS A 269 19.55 -12.19 -3.31
CA LYS A 269 19.92 -13.44 -3.98
C LYS A 269 18.95 -13.74 -5.11
N ILE A 270 19.49 -14.16 -6.25
CA ILE A 270 18.67 -14.58 -7.38
C ILE A 270 18.15 -16.00 -7.10
N LYS A 271 16.84 -16.15 -6.99
CA LYS A 271 16.18 -17.43 -6.68
C LYS A 271 15.61 -18.13 -7.89
N GLU A 272 15.15 -17.36 -8.87
CA GLU A 272 14.61 -17.87 -10.12
C GLU A 272 15.20 -17.05 -11.26
N LEU A 273 15.52 -17.74 -12.37
CA LEU A 273 16.02 -17.16 -13.60
C LEU A 273 15.62 -18.09 -14.74
N GLY A 274 14.95 -17.58 -15.76
CA GLY A 274 14.58 -18.36 -16.93
C GLY A 274 13.92 -17.51 -18.01
N ARG A 275 13.86 -18.03 -19.24
CA ARG A 275 13.15 -17.36 -20.34
C ARG A 275 11.66 -17.35 -20.04
N LEU A 276 11.03 -16.19 -20.13
CA LEU A 276 9.58 -16.11 -20.03
C LEU A 276 8.94 -16.71 -21.29
N THR A 277 8.14 -17.78 -21.12
CA THR A 277 7.50 -18.48 -22.24
C THR A 277 6.07 -18.03 -22.47
N ASN A 278 5.37 -17.59 -21.41
CA ASN A 278 3.99 -17.13 -21.47
C ASN A 278 3.78 -15.81 -20.74
N ILE A 279 3.43 -14.76 -21.50
CA ILE A 279 3.16 -13.42 -20.99
C ILE A 279 1.93 -13.38 -20.08
N SER A 280 0.96 -14.28 -20.25
CA SER A 280 -0.26 -14.30 -19.42
C SER A 280 0.05 -14.68 -17.96
N SER A 281 1.12 -15.46 -17.74
CA SER A 281 1.56 -15.89 -16.40
C SER A 281 2.05 -14.72 -15.52
N ILE A 282 2.37 -13.58 -16.12
CA ILE A 282 2.80 -12.35 -15.43
C ILE A 282 1.75 -11.23 -15.52
N SER A 283 0.49 -11.56 -15.82
CA SER A 283 -0.59 -10.56 -15.98
C SER A 283 -0.84 -9.67 -14.76
N SER A 284 -0.43 -10.12 -13.56
CA SER A 284 -0.48 -9.35 -12.32
C SER A 284 0.67 -8.35 -12.14
N PHE A 285 1.69 -8.40 -12.99
CA PHE A 285 2.88 -7.56 -12.88
C PHE A 285 2.55 -6.14 -13.35
N ASN A 286 3.23 -5.17 -12.75
CA ASN A 286 3.17 -3.80 -13.24
C ASN A 286 3.98 -3.72 -14.53
N ARG A 287 3.33 -3.24 -15.59
CA ARG A 287 3.95 -3.01 -16.90
C ARG A 287 4.27 -1.52 -17.08
N ILE A 288 5.38 -1.25 -17.75
CA ILE A 288 5.83 0.11 -18.11
C ILE A 288 5.42 0.49 -19.51
#